data_AF-A0A7G9QXM8-F1
#
_entry.id   AF-A0A7G9QXM8-F1
#
_cell.length_a   1.000
_cell.length_b   1.000
_cell.length_c   1.000
_cell.angle_alpha   90.00
_cell.angle_beta   90.00
_cell.angle_gamma   90.00
#
_symmetry.space_group_name_H-M   'P 1'
#
loop_
_entity.id
_entity.type
_entity.pdbx_description
1 polymer ?
#
loop_
_entity_poly.entity_id
_entity_poly.type
_entity_poly.pdbx_seq_one_letter_code
_entity_poly.pdbx_strand_id
1 'polypeptide(L)' 'MVDSLAPDCADGPVKVWINTGSHVYHCPGSRYYGATKRGRFASESEAVGTGNRPAYGQRCG' A
#
# COMPACT_ATOMS: atom_id res chain seq x y z
N MET A 1 -31.45 -3.93 7.26
CA MET A 1 -31.25 -2.85 6.28
C MET A 1 -30.17 -1.95 6.82
N VAL A 2 -29.14 -1.72 6.00
CA VAL A 2 -28.03 -0.74 6.05
C VAL A 2 -27.12 -0.67 7.29
N ASP A 3 -25.87 -1.09 7.10
CA ASP A 3 -24.61 -0.40 7.43
C ASP A 3 -23.48 -1.29 6.86
N SER A 4 -22.59 -0.93 5.95
CA SER A 4 -22.22 0.31 5.32
C SER A 4 -21.37 -0.03 4.11
N LEU A 5 -21.40 0.87 3.14
CA LEU A 5 -20.53 0.93 1.98
C LEU A 5 -19.06 0.64 2.36
N ALA A 6 -18.49 -0.43 1.82
CA ALA A 6 -17.13 -0.35 1.31
C ALA A 6 -17.26 -0.64 -0.19
N PRO A 7 -16.83 0.28 -1.04
CA PRO A 7 -17.13 0.22 -2.44
C PRO A 7 -16.46 -1.01 -3.05
N ASP A 8 -17.12 -1.57 -4.05
CA ASP A 8 -16.51 -2.08 -5.27
C ASP A 8 -15.58 -1.03 -5.93
N CYS A 9 -14.65 -0.41 -5.19
CA CYS A 9 -13.55 0.33 -5.77
C CYS A 9 -12.43 -0.68 -6.04
N ALA A 10 -12.64 -1.46 -7.10
CA ALA A 10 -11.62 -1.84 -8.08
C ALA A 10 -10.16 -1.89 -7.62
N ASP A 11 -9.86 -2.61 -6.55
CA ASP A 11 -8.50 -3.04 -6.29
C ASP A 11 -8.51 -4.30 -5.43
N GLY A 12 -7.78 -5.32 -5.86
CA GLY A 12 -7.67 -6.58 -5.12
C GLY A 12 -7.05 -6.36 -3.74
N PRO A 13 -6.78 -7.42 -2.95
CA PRO A 13 -5.92 -7.32 -1.77
C PRO A 13 -4.47 -7.01 -2.20
N VAL A 14 -4.23 -5.85 -2.81
CA VAL A 14 -2.92 -5.44 -3.31
C VAL A 14 -2.07 -5.16 -2.10
N LYS A 15 -1.21 -6.14 -1.85
CA LYS A 15 -0.25 -6.10 -0.76
C LYS A 15 0.89 -5.19 -1.21
N VAL A 16 1.07 -4.09 -0.50
CA VAL A 16 2.14 -3.13 -0.71
C VAL A 16 3.23 -3.32 0.33
N TRP A 17 4.46 -3.02 -0.03
CA TRP A 17 5.60 -3.07 0.88
C TRP A 17 5.89 -1.68 1.42
N ILE A 18 5.53 -1.43 2.68
CA ILE A 18 5.79 -0.16 3.36
C ILE A 18 7.22 -0.15 3.89
N ASN A 19 8.03 0.81 3.45
CA ASN A 19 9.31 1.14 4.06
C ASN A 19 9.08 2.13 5.21
N THR A 20 9.16 1.62 6.45
CA THR A 20 8.96 2.42 7.68
C THR A 20 10.10 3.40 7.95
N GLY A 21 11.26 3.24 7.31
CA GLY A 21 12.38 4.19 7.42
C GLY A 21 12.15 5.46 6.60
N SER A 22 11.54 5.34 5.41
CA SER A 22 11.34 6.45 4.48
C SER A 22 9.87 6.90 4.35
N HIS A 23 8.95 6.19 5.00
CA HIS A 23 7.49 6.37 4.88
C HIS A 23 7.01 6.30 3.41
N VAL A 24 7.59 5.35 2.66
CA VAL A 24 7.27 5.11 1.25
C VAL A 24 6.77 3.68 1.11
N TYR A 25 5.63 3.48 0.46
CA TYR A 25 5.15 2.14 0.13
C TYR A 25 5.41 1.80 -1.34
N HIS A 26 5.72 0.54 -1.58
CA HIS A 26 6.11 0.01 -2.87
C HIS A 26 5.06 -1.00 -3.35
N CYS A 27 4.65 -0.90 -4.61
CA CYS A 27 3.71 -1.83 -5.23
C CYS A 27 4.35 -3.17 -5.55
N PRO A 28 3.56 -4.26 -5.63
CA PRO A 28 4.04 -5.54 -6.15
C PRO A 28 4.56 -5.35 -7.58
N GLY A 29 5.69 -5.98 -7.90
CA GLY A 29 6.37 -5.81 -9.19
C GLY A 29 7.37 -4.65 -9.26
N SER A 30 7.39 -3.75 -8.26
CA SER A 30 8.45 -2.76 -8.17
C SER A 30 9.76 -3.36 -7.65
N ARG A 31 10.90 -2.80 -8.07
CA ARG A 31 12.26 -3.26 -7.67
C ARG A 31 12.48 -3.28 -6.15
N TYR A 32 11.76 -2.44 -5.41
CA TYR A 32 11.93 -2.26 -3.97
C TYR A 32 10.90 -3.00 -3.12
N TYR A 33 9.95 -3.72 -3.73
CA TYR A 33 8.97 -4.52 -3.03
C TYR A 33 9.63 -5.66 -2.27
N GLY A 34 9.59 -5.63 -0.93
CA GLY A 34 10.28 -6.62 -0.08
C GLY A 34 11.81 -6.51 -0.08
N ALA A 35 12.38 -5.47 -0.71
CA ALA A 35 13.83 -5.35 -0.86
C ALA A 35 14.50 -4.64 0.33
N THR A 36 13.74 -3.86 1.11
CA THR A 36 14.29 -3.14 2.26
C THR A 36 14.30 -4.03 3.50
N LYS A 37 15.33 -3.91 4.35
CA LYS A 37 15.32 -4.59 5.67
C LYS A 37 14.31 -3.99 6.64
N ARG A 38 14.02 -2.69 6.47
CA ARG A 38 13.08 -1.92 7.29
C ARG A 38 11.81 -1.71 6.50
N GLY A 39 10.91 -2.66 6.61
CA GLY A 39 9.60 -2.54 6.00
C GLY A 39 8.67 -3.67 6.41
N ARG A 40 7.41 -3.52 6.03
CA ARG A 40 6.37 -4.50 6.28
C ARG A 40 5.39 -4.54 5.12
N PHE A 41 4.83 -5.71 4.88
CA PHE A 41 3.70 -5.85 3.97
C PHE A 41 2.43 -5.33 4.65
N ALA A 42 1.67 -4.51 3.95
CA ALA A 42 0.37 -3.99 4.38
C ALA A 42 -0.53 -3.78 3.17
N SER A 43 -1.79 -3.44 3.38
CA SER A 43 -2.68 -3.03 2.28
C SER A 43 -2.34 -1.61 1.84
N GLU A 44 -2.61 -1.28 0.58
CA GLU A 44 -2.42 0.09 0.09
C GLU A 44 -3.21 1.11 0.93
N SER A 45 -4.48 0.79 1.23
CA SER A 45 -5.34 1.62 2.08
C SER A 45 -4.76 1.85 3.46
N GLU A 46 -4.14 0.84 4.07
CA GLU A 46 -3.44 0.98 5.35
C GLU A 46 -2.19 1.86 5.19
N ALA A 47 -1.42 1.68 4.12
CA ALA A 47 -0.24 2.49 3.84
C ALA A 47 -0.60 3.97 3.70
N VAL A 48 -1.64 4.27 2.92
CA VAL A 48 -2.17 5.62 2.74
C VAL A 48 -2.75 6.16 4.05
N GLY A 49 -3.54 5.36 4.77
CA GLY A 49 -4.15 5.75 6.05
C GLY A 49 -3.14 6.01 7.16
N THR A 50 -1.97 5.38 7.08
CA THR A 50 -0.83 5.62 7.98
C THR A 50 0.10 6.75 7.50
N GLY A 51 -0.27 7.47 6.44
CA GLY A 51 0.48 8.61 5.91
C GLY A 51 1.71 8.26 5.07
N ASN A 52 1.82 7.01 4.62
CA ASN A 52 2.91 6.62 3.71
C ASN A 52 2.62 7.11 2.29
N ARG A 53 3.69 7.45 1.58
CA ARG A 53 3.63 7.94 0.20
C ARG A 53 3.89 6.82 -0.81
N PRO A 54 3.23 6.83 -1.98
CA PRO A 54 3.52 5.87 -3.04
C PRO A 54 4.94 6.04 -3.56
N ALA A 55 5.64 4.92 -3.74
CA ALA A 55 6.88 4.89 -4.48
C ALA A 55 6.62 5.32 -5.93
N TYR A 56 7.49 6.18 -6.45
CA TYR A 56 7.36 6.71 -7.81
C TYR A 56 6.06 7.50 -8.07
N GLY A 57 5.33 7.91 -7.02
CA GLY A 57 4.04 8.57 -7.17
C GLY A 57 2.93 7.65 -7.68
N GLN A 58 3.19 6.35 -7.81
CA GLN A 58 2.25 5.38 -8.35
C GLN A 58 1.56 4.62 -7.21
N ARG A 59 0.24 4.75 -7.16
CA ARG A 59 -0.65 3.92 -6.35
C ARG A 59 -0.72 2.52 -6.92
N CYS A 60 -0.88 1.54 -6.04
CA CYS A 60 -1.02 0.15 -6.41
C CYS A 60 -2.52 -0.09 -6.59
N GLY A 61 -3.01 0.25 -7.78
CA GLY A 61 -4.38 0.11 -8.25
C GLY A 61 -4.48 0.36 -9.74
#